data_AF-V4BNP4-F1
#
_entry.id   AF-V4BNP4-F1
#
_cell.length_a   1.000
_cell.length_b   1.000
_cell.length_c   1.000
_cell.angle_alpha   90.00
_cell.angle_beta   90.00
_cell.angle_gamma   90.00
#
_symmetry.space_group_name_H-M   'P 1'
#
loop_
_entity.id
_entity.type
_entity.pdbx_description
1 polymer ?
#
loop_
_entity_poly.entity_id
_entity_poly.type
_entity_poly.pdbx_seq_one_letter_code
_entity_poly.pdbx_strand_id
1 'polypeptide(L)'
;MSDRASTEKSFNVLLEKYRTEILPIVLDEYSDMGEEDQSIVSRMNNFFCGLRLLVEFADVCESSFKRFEPSYNDGIDIGSETRPELKRFHIAESETLRLMRTCSKSFARGEDEKNGVYLSFTTFLTKIKRKNNILRFKHNRFNIIFLSLVSFLDKLSSNNETVVNFIIGEDTPFATILDPNDVVLMDLIEPNEELDPIVVSILKGLATSCSALIKRKVPEHLQGGRFWDPSESLRAEMASAMKHNKLPEFVFGQLDHLISFRPNASLLANEAYIMFTFNKTASWLKALPQEDFDKYMDESRKEGKVIRSKFRKRTKEIAEERLKSQRLKKKQLDRLESERIKKAENIANEMCYYGL
;
A
#
# COMPACT_ATOMS: atom_id res chain seq x y z
N MET A 1 11.76 4.30 -3.62
CA MET A 1 10.71 3.90 -2.66
C MET A 1 11.41 3.29 -1.47
N SER A 2 11.14 3.75 -0.25
CA SER A 2 11.74 3.20 0.98
C SER A 2 11.40 1.72 1.12
N ASP A 3 12.28 0.93 1.75
CA ASP A 3 12.19 -0.51 2.10
C ASP A 3 10.91 -0.97 2.86
N ARG A 4 9.92 -0.08 3.00
CA ARG A 4 8.65 -0.28 3.69
C ARG A 4 7.92 -1.55 3.20
N ALA A 5 7.95 -1.90 1.92
CA ALA A 5 7.27 -3.10 1.41
C ALA A 5 7.89 -4.42 1.92
N SER A 6 9.20 -4.45 2.15
CA SER A 6 9.91 -5.59 2.74
C SER A 6 9.61 -5.68 4.24
N THR A 7 9.73 -4.55 4.94
CA THR A 7 9.45 -4.47 6.38
C THR A 7 8.00 -4.77 6.71
N GLU A 8 7.05 -4.33 5.89
CA GLU A 8 5.62 -4.56 6.03
C GLU A 8 5.26 -6.03 5.81
N LYS A 9 5.87 -6.71 4.83
CA LYS A 9 5.70 -8.17 4.66
C LYS A 9 6.19 -8.94 5.89
N SER A 10 7.38 -8.63 6.40
CA SER A 10 7.90 -9.29 7.61
C SER A 10 7.07 -8.96 8.85
N PHE A 11 6.61 -7.72 8.99
CA PHE A 11 5.72 -7.30 10.06
C PHE A 11 4.38 -8.04 10.02
N ASN A 12 3.77 -8.16 8.83
CA ASN A 12 2.50 -8.87 8.65
C ASN A 12 2.60 -10.35 9.05
N VAL A 13 3.71 -11.02 8.69
CA VAL A 13 3.95 -12.41 9.11
C VAL A 13 4.11 -12.53 10.64
N LEU A 14 4.84 -11.59 11.26
CA LEU A 14 5.01 -11.56 12.71
C LEU A 14 3.69 -11.28 13.44
N LEU A 15 2.86 -10.40 12.89
CA LEU A 15 1.60 -10.00 13.48
C LEU A 15 0.52 -11.08 13.31
N GLU A 16 0.46 -11.74 12.16
CA GLU A 16 -0.41 -12.90 11.92
C GLU A 16 -0.07 -14.03 12.89
N LYS A 17 1.22 -14.35 13.02
CA LYS A 17 1.69 -15.32 14.01
C LYS A 17 1.26 -14.95 15.44
N TYR A 18 1.43 -13.69 15.82
CA TYR A 18 1.00 -13.20 17.13
C TYR A 18 -0.51 -13.32 17.34
N ARG A 19 -1.33 -13.05 16.32
CA ARG A 19 -2.80 -13.20 16.39
C ARG A 19 -3.19 -14.65 16.55
N THR A 20 -2.61 -15.58 15.80
CA THR A 20 -2.87 -17.02 15.96
C THR A 20 -2.52 -17.51 17.37
N GLU A 21 -1.49 -16.93 17.99
CA GLU A 21 -1.12 -17.25 19.38
C GLU A 21 -2.08 -16.64 20.42
N ILE A 22 -2.70 -15.49 20.13
CA ILE A 22 -3.52 -14.72 21.10
C ILE A 22 -5.02 -14.97 20.98
N LEU A 23 -5.56 -15.16 19.79
CA LEU A 23 -7.01 -15.26 19.57
C LEU A 23 -7.68 -16.40 20.37
N PRO A 24 -7.08 -17.60 20.52
CA PRO A 24 -7.62 -18.65 21.40
C PRO A 24 -7.72 -18.26 22.88
N ILE A 25 -7.00 -17.21 23.30
CA ILE A 25 -6.91 -16.76 24.68
C ILE A 25 -7.87 -15.59 24.95
N VAL A 26 -8.22 -14.83 23.92
CA VAL A 26 -8.97 -13.56 24.06
C VAL A 26 -10.42 -13.69 23.57
N LEU A 27 -10.69 -14.61 22.65
CA LEU A 27 -12.03 -14.92 22.19
C LEU A 27 -12.44 -16.29 22.76
N ASP A 28 -13.37 -16.26 23.72
CA ASP A 28 -13.82 -17.47 24.43
C ASP A 28 -14.35 -18.54 23.47
N GLU A 29 -14.99 -18.14 22.37
CA GLU A 29 -15.58 -19.03 21.36
C GLU A 29 -14.60 -19.38 20.22
N TYR A 30 -13.35 -18.90 20.24
CA TYR A 30 -12.42 -19.12 19.12
C TYR A 30 -12.14 -20.61 18.88
N SER A 31 -12.08 -21.39 19.96
CA SER A 31 -11.85 -22.85 19.89
C SER A 31 -13.05 -23.60 19.30
N ASP A 32 -14.24 -23.00 19.36
CA ASP A 32 -15.50 -23.57 18.86
C ASP A 32 -15.79 -23.15 17.41
N MET A 33 -15.03 -22.21 16.86
CA MET A 33 -15.09 -21.80 15.45
C MET A 33 -14.52 -22.89 14.54
N GLY A 34 -15.08 -23.01 13.33
CA GLY A 34 -14.50 -23.88 12.30
C GLY A 34 -13.11 -23.41 11.87
N GLU A 35 -12.27 -24.32 11.35
CA GLU A 35 -10.89 -24.01 10.93
C GLU A 35 -10.83 -22.87 9.89
N GLU A 36 -11.83 -22.77 9.03
CA GLU A 36 -11.95 -21.69 8.04
C GLU A 36 -12.18 -20.33 8.71
N ASP A 37 -13.09 -20.25 9.68
CA ASP A 37 -13.38 -19.04 10.44
C ASP A 37 -12.19 -18.62 11.33
N GLN A 38 -11.56 -19.59 12.00
CA GLN A 38 -10.33 -19.35 12.76
C GLN A 38 -9.23 -18.76 11.85
N SER A 39 -9.09 -19.30 10.62
CA SER A 39 -8.14 -18.76 9.63
C SER A 39 -8.49 -17.33 9.21
N ILE A 40 -9.77 -17.02 9.02
CA ILE A 40 -10.23 -15.67 8.64
C ILE A 40 -9.96 -14.66 9.77
N VAL A 41 -10.24 -15.02 11.01
CA VAL A 41 -10.11 -14.12 12.17
C VAL A 41 -8.63 -13.90 12.57
N SER A 42 -7.79 -14.92 12.34
CA SER A 42 -6.33 -14.86 12.56
C SER A 42 -5.58 -14.08 11.49
N ARG A 43 -6.05 -14.09 10.25
CA ARG A 43 -5.51 -13.24 9.19
C ARG A 43 -5.68 -11.77 9.56
N MET A 44 -4.65 -10.98 9.28
CA MET A 44 -4.85 -9.55 9.17
C MET A 44 -5.63 -9.28 7.89
N ASN A 45 -6.83 -8.72 8.02
CA ASN A 45 -7.42 -7.97 6.93
C ASN A 45 -6.47 -6.82 6.62
N ASN A 46 -5.61 -7.02 5.63
CA ASN A 46 -4.90 -5.92 4.99
C ASN A 46 -5.98 -5.02 4.45
N PHE A 47 -6.31 -3.96 5.19
CA PHE A 47 -7.20 -2.93 4.68
C PHE A 47 -6.52 -2.43 3.42
N PHE A 48 -7.07 -2.82 2.27
CA PHE A 48 -6.58 -2.36 0.99
C PHE A 48 -6.81 -0.86 0.98
N CYS A 49 -5.77 -0.10 1.30
CA CYS A 49 -5.72 1.30 0.97
C CYS A 49 -5.97 1.37 -0.54
N GLY A 50 -6.91 2.21 -0.99
CA GLY A 50 -7.09 2.45 -2.43
C GLY A 50 -5.76 2.83 -3.11
N LEU A 51 -4.81 3.37 -2.34
CA LEU A 51 -3.44 3.63 -2.77
C LEU A 51 -2.68 2.37 -3.21
N ARG A 52 -2.92 1.20 -2.62
CA ARG A 52 -2.21 -0.03 -3.01
C ARG A 52 -2.55 -0.45 -4.44
N LEU A 53 -3.83 -0.39 -4.80
CA LEU A 53 -4.24 -0.64 -6.18
C LEU A 53 -3.62 0.39 -7.13
N LEU A 54 -3.53 1.67 -6.73
CA LEU A 54 -2.88 2.71 -7.52
C LEU A 54 -1.37 2.48 -7.69
N VAL A 55 -0.68 2.05 -6.63
CA VAL A 55 0.74 1.66 -6.70
C VAL A 55 0.91 0.49 -7.66
N GLU A 56 0.04 -0.51 -7.58
CA GLU A 56 0.11 -1.65 -8.51
C GLU A 56 -0.22 -1.26 -9.95
N PHE A 57 -1.11 -0.29 -10.19
CA PHE A 57 -1.29 0.30 -11.52
C PHE A 57 -0.02 0.97 -12.01
N ALA A 58 0.64 1.77 -11.16
CA ALA A 58 1.90 2.42 -11.51
C ALA A 58 2.99 1.39 -11.85
N ASP A 59 3.14 0.33 -11.06
CA ASP A 59 4.11 -0.74 -11.28
C ASP A 59 3.85 -1.50 -12.60
N VAL A 60 2.58 -1.75 -12.91
CA VAL A 60 2.17 -2.42 -14.15
C VAL A 60 2.40 -1.51 -15.37
N CYS A 61 2.05 -0.23 -15.27
CA CYS A 61 2.34 0.76 -16.31
C CYS A 61 3.85 0.91 -16.54
N GLU A 62 4.66 0.98 -15.48
CA GLU A 62 6.12 1.02 -15.57
C GLU A 62 6.65 -0.21 -16.33
N SER A 63 6.15 -1.40 -15.98
CA SER A 63 6.54 -2.64 -16.62
C SER A 63 6.17 -2.66 -18.11
N SER A 64 5.01 -2.08 -18.47
CA SER A 64 4.60 -1.92 -19.88
C SER A 64 5.50 -0.95 -20.62
N PHE A 65 5.85 0.20 -20.02
CA PHE A 65 6.78 1.16 -20.63
C PHE A 65 8.17 0.55 -20.86
N LYS A 66 8.71 -0.20 -19.89
CA LYS A 66 10.00 -0.89 -20.05
C LYS A 66 10.02 -1.92 -21.19
N ARG A 67 8.87 -2.51 -21.51
CA ARG A 67 8.73 -3.42 -22.66
C ARG A 67 8.57 -2.66 -23.96
N PHE A 68 7.85 -1.55 -23.92
CA PHE A 68 7.58 -0.72 -25.09
C PHE A 68 8.82 0.04 -25.58
N GLU A 69 9.56 0.69 -24.67
CA GLU A 69 10.68 1.59 -25.02
C GLU A 69 11.76 0.91 -25.89
N PRO A 70 12.28 -0.29 -25.54
CA PRO A 70 13.22 -0.98 -26.41
C PRO A 70 12.57 -1.45 -27.73
N SER A 71 11.29 -1.86 -27.71
CA SER A 71 10.59 -2.27 -28.94
C SER A 71 10.43 -1.12 -29.93
N TYR A 72 10.32 0.12 -29.43
CA TYR A 72 10.20 1.31 -30.27
C TYR A 72 11.56 1.85 -30.71
N ASN A 73 12.61 1.63 -29.91
CA ASN A 73 13.95 2.16 -30.15
C ASN A 73 14.94 1.08 -30.62
N ASP A 74 14.51 0.18 -31.51
CA ASP A 74 15.35 -0.87 -32.13
C ASP A 74 16.15 -1.75 -31.14
N GLY A 75 15.53 -2.08 -30.01
CA GLY A 75 16.11 -2.89 -28.94
C GLY A 75 17.03 -2.11 -27.98
N ILE A 76 17.19 -0.80 -28.18
CA ILE A 76 18.03 0.05 -27.34
C ILE A 76 17.24 0.48 -26.11
N ASP A 77 17.71 0.02 -24.94
CA ASP A 77 17.18 0.46 -23.65
C ASP A 77 17.61 1.92 -23.36
N ILE A 78 16.62 2.79 -23.22
CA ILE A 78 16.81 4.22 -22.89
C ILE A 78 16.51 4.54 -21.43
N GLY A 79 16.14 3.53 -20.64
CA GLY A 79 15.82 3.67 -19.22
C GLY A 79 17.02 4.06 -18.36
N SER A 80 16.80 4.20 -17.06
CA SER A 80 17.86 4.61 -16.14
C SER A 80 18.97 3.57 -15.96
N GLU A 81 18.75 2.32 -16.38
CA GLU A 81 19.73 1.24 -16.26
C GLU A 81 20.97 1.46 -17.14
N THR A 82 20.77 2.09 -18.31
CA THR A 82 21.84 2.42 -19.25
C THR A 82 22.62 3.68 -18.88
N ARG A 83 22.24 4.37 -17.79
CA ARG A 83 22.86 5.62 -17.31
C ARG A 83 23.63 5.41 -15.99
N PRO A 84 24.97 5.22 -16.03
CA PRO A 84 25.79 4.94 -14.84
C PRO A 84 25.64 5.98 -13.74
N GLU A 85 25.46 7.25 -14.09
CA GLU A 85 25.28 8.38 -13.18
C GLU A 85 23.98 8.30 -12.36
N LEU A 86 22.99 7.53 -12.82
CA LEU A 86 21.70 7.35 -12.15
C LEU A 86 21.63 6.08 -11.28
N LYS A 87 22.56 5.13 -11.46
CA LYS A 87 22.58 3.84 -10.75
C LYS A 87 22.68 3.96 -9.23
N ARG A 88 23.22 5.08 -8.70
CA ARG A 88 23.33 5.30 -7.24
C ARG A 88 22.03 5.70 -6.55
N PHE A 89 21.02 6.16 -7.30
CA PHE A 89 19.86 6.83 -6.70
C PHE A 89 18.53 6.15 -6.98
N HIS A 90 18.44 5.30 -8.00
CA HIS A 90 17.16 4.72 -8.43
C HIS A 90 17.27 3.24 -8.84
N ILE A 91 16.19 2.50 -8.57
CA ILE A 91 15.88 1.22 -9.20
C ILE A 91 15.78 1.48 -10.71
N ALA A 92 16.19 0.53 -11.55
CA ALA A 92 16.01 0.63 -13.01
C ALA A 92 14.56 1.05 -13.32
N GLU A 93 14.36 2.20 -13.96
CA GLU A 93 13.08 2.86 -14.25
C GLU A 93 13.02 3.17 -15.76
N SER A 94 11.82 3.15 -16.36
CA SER A 94 11.64 3.56 -17.75
C SER A 94 11.89 5.06 -17.93
N GLU A 95 12.32 5.47 -19.12
CA GLU A 95 12.56 6.87 -19.44
C GLU A 95 11.27 7.69 -19.34
N THR A 96 10.17 7.14 -19.85
CA THR A 96 8.84 7.74 -19.85
C THR A 96 8.36 8.01 -18.43
N LEU A 97 8.46 7.03 -17.54
CA LEU A 97 8.04 7.21 -16.14
C LEU A 97 8.94 8.25 -15.44
N ARG A 98 10.25 8.21 -15.70
CA ARG A 98 11.18 9.20 -15.16
C ARG A 98 10.84 10.61 -15.63
N LEU A 99 10.50 10.80 -16.91
CA LEU A 99 10.06 12.07 -17.46
C LEU A 99 8.76 12.53 -16.79
N MET A 100 7.73 11.68 -16.76
CA MET A 100 6.45 11.98 -16.11
C MET A 100 6.63 12.37 -14.64
N ARG A 101 7.46 11.63 -13.89
CA ARG A 101 7.78 11.91 -12.49
C ARG A 101 8.53 13.23 -12.34
N THR A 102 9.52 13.50 -13.19
CA THR A 102 10.31 14.75 -13.17
C THR A 102 9.42 15.96 -13.47
N CYS A 103 8.56 15.86 -14.47
CA CYS A 103 7.55 16.87 -14.78
C CYS A 103 6.62 17.05 -13.57
N SER A 104 6.02 15.98 -13.05
CA SER A 104 5.11 16.03 -11.91
C SER A 104 5.74 16.70 -10.68
N LYS A 105 7.00 16.37 -10.36
CA LYS A 105 7.75 16.99 -9.26
C LYS A 105 8.09 18.46 -9.51
N SER A 106 8.40 18.82 -10.75
CA SER A 106 8.68 20.20 -11.13
C SER A 106 7.46 21.11 -10.98
N PHE A 107 6.26 20.52 -11.09
CA PHE A 107 4.99 21.23 -11.13
C PHE A 107 4.12 21.10 -9.86
N ALA A 108 4.39 20.15 -8.97
CA ALA A 108 3.61 19.95 -7.75
C ALA A 108 3.88 21.02 -6.66
N ARG A 109 2.82 21.57 -6.06
CA ARG A 109 2.91 22.37 -4.81
C ARG A 109 3.14 21.45 -3.62
N GLY A 110 4.41 21.17 -3.34
CA GLY A 110 4.89 20.41 -2.21
C GLY A 110 6.34 20.10 -2.50
N GLU A 111 7.24 20.70 -1.74
CA GLU A 111 8.67 20.42 -1.88
C GLU A 111 8.88 18.90 -1.76
N ASP A 112 9.62 18.33 -2.71
CA ASP A 112 10.38 17.10 -2.42
C ASP A 112 11.38 17.49 -1.33
N GLU A 113 11.45 16.74 -0.22
CA GLU A 113 12.39 16.93 0.89
C GLU A 113 13.86 17.05 0.43
N LYS A 114 14.17 16.80 -0.86
CA LYS A 114 15.52 16.94 -1.40
C LYS A 114 15.69 17.83 -2.65
N ASN A 115 14.66 18.19 -3.43
CA ASN A 115 14.85 18.85 -4.73
C ASN A 115 13.67 19.75 -5.18
N GLY A 116 13.23 20.71 -4.36
CA GLY A 116 12.10 21.59 -4.69
C GLY A 116 12.35 22.58 -5.85
N VAL A 117 11.80 22.29 -7.05
CA VAL A 117 11.87 23.20 -8.23
C VAL A 117 10.60 24.04 -8.41
N TYR A 118 9.51 23.73 -7.70
CA TYR A 118 8.22 24.43 -7.81
C TYR A 118 8.32 25.94 -7.56
N LEU A 119 9.10 26.34 -6.54
CA LEU A 119 9.29 27.75 -6.21
C LEU A 119 10.02 28.50 -7.33
N SER A 120 11.07 27.89 -7.89
CA SER A 120 11.81 28.44 -9.03
C SER A 120 10.92 28.57 -10.27
N PHE A 121 10.09 27.56 -10.56
CA PHE A 121 9.17 27.60 -11.69
C PHE A 121 8.07 28.66 -11.52
N THR A 122 7.46 28.77 -10.34
CA THR A 122 6.48 29.83 -10.07
C THR A 122 7.09 31.23 -10.08
N THR A 123 8.34 31.36 -9.62
CA THR A 123 9.10 32.61 -9.72
C THR A 123 9.37 32.97 -11.18
N PHE A 124 9.76 32.00 -12.01
CA PHE A 124 9.93 32.19 -13.45
C PHE A 124 8.62 32.62 -14.13
N LEU A 125 7.51 31.93 -13.87
CA LEU A 125 6.20 32.29 -14.42
C LEU A 125 5.77 33.70 -14.03
N THR A 126 6.04 34.09 -12.78
CA THR A 126 5.79 35.46 -12.29
C THR A 126 6.63 36.47 -13.07
N LYS A 127 7.92 36.17 -13.32
CA LYS A 127 8.82 37.03 -14.11
C LYS A 127 8.32 37.24 -15.54
N ILE A 128 7.76 36.21 -16.17
CA ILE A 128 7.19 36.29 -17.53
C ILE A 128 5.71 36.70 -17.55
N LYS A 129 5.15 37.14 -16.42
CA LYS A 129 3.73 37.54 -16.27
C LYS A 129 2.73 36.47 -16.73
N ARG A 130 3.06 35.20 -16.55
CA ARG A 130 2.16 34.06 -16.82
C ARG A 130 1.65 33.44 -15.53
N LYS A 131 0.41 32.97 -15.55
CA LYS A 131 -0.21 32.26 -14.44
C LYS A 131 0.21 30.79 -14.47
N ASN A 132 0.43 30.21 -13.30
CA ASN A 132 0.52 28.75 -13.19
C ASN A 132 -0.89 28.15 -13.26
N ASN A 133 -1.19 27.45 -14.35
CA ASN A 133 -2.50 26.83 -14.58
C ASN A 133 -2.59 25.39 -14.04
N ILE A 134 -1.51 24.87 -13.44
CA ILE A 134 -1.45 23.49 -12.97
C ILE A 134 -2.30 23.34 -11.72
N LEU A 135 -3.34 22.51 -11.83
CA LEU A 135 -4.32 22.25 -10.78
C LEU A 135 -3.68 21.53 -9.58
N ARG A 136 -4.20 21.79 -8.38
CA ARG A 136 -3.82 21.04 -7.18
C ARG A 136 -4.46 19.65 -7.24
N PHE A 137 -3.64 18.60 -7.13
CA PHE A 137 -4.11 17.22 -6.93
C PHE A 137 -4.72 16.96 -5.53
N LYS A 138 -5.16 18.00 -4.82
CA LYS A 138 -5.82 17.84 -3.52
C LYS A 138 -7.30 17.55 -3.78
N HIS A 139 -7.73 16.32 -3.50
CA HIS A 139 -9.12 15.83 -3.52
C HIS A 139 -9.60 15.06 -4.75
N ASN A 140 -8.79 14.83 -5.80
CA ASN A 140 -9.11 13.86 -6.86
C ASN A 140 -8.85 12.42 -6.40
N ARG A 141 -9.48 12.02 -5.29
CA ARG A 141 -9.50 10.62 -4.88
C ARG A 141 -10.60 9.94 -5.69
N PHE A 142 -10.17 9.22 -6.72
CA PHE A 142 -11.00 8.42 -7.58
C PHE A 142 -11.87 7.44 -6.78
N ASN A 143 -13.18 7.47 -7.03
CA ASN A 143 -14.07 6.35 -6.78
C ASN A 143 -14.08 5.51 -8.06
N ILE A 144 -13.39 4.37 -8.06
CA ILE A 144 -13.34 3.50 -9.24
C ILE A 144 -14.54 2.56 -9.19
N ILE A 145 -15.40 2.64 -10.20
CA ILE A 145 -16.31 1.54 -10.55
C ILE A 145 -15.48 0.55 -11.36
N PHE A 146 -15.14 -0.59 -10.76
CA PHE A 146 -14.21 -1.56 -11.35
C PHE A 146 -14.72 -2.17 -12.66
N LEU A 147 -16.04 -2.34 -12.80
CA LEU A 147 -16.64 -2.96 -13.99
C LEU A 147 -16.53 -2.08 -15.24
N SER A 148 -17.00 -0.83 -15.15
CA SER A 148 -16.97 0.10 -16.30
C SER A 148 -15.54 0.32 -16.76
N LEU A 149 -14.60 0.39 -15.80
CA LEU A 149 -13.18 0.51 -16.09
C LEU A 149 -12.63 -0.73 -16.81
N VAL A 150 -12.91 -1.96 -16.35
CA VAL A 150 -12.42 -3.18 -17.04
C VAL A 150 -12.99 -3.29 -18.44
N SER A 151 -14.29 -3.06 -18.61
CA SER A 151 -14.92 -3.11 -19.93
C SER A 151 -14.33 -2.06 -20.87
N PHE A 152 -14.10 -0.84 -20.38
CA PHE A 152 -13.46 0.21 -21.15
C PHE A 152 -12.02 -0.14 -21.52
N LEU A 153 -11.21 -0.63 -20.57
CA LEU A 153 -9.82 -1.04 -20.83
C LEU A 153 -9.75 -2.21 -21.82
N ASP A 154 -10.67 -3.17 -21.74
CA ASP A 154 -10.75 -4.26 -22.71
C ASP A 154 -11.08 -3.74 -24.12
N LYS A 155 -12.03 -2.81 -24.25
CA LYS A 155 -12.32 -2.15 -25.53
C LYS A 155 -11.11 -1.37 -26.06
N LEU A 156 -10.45 -0.59 -25.19
CA LEU A 156 -9.27 0.18 -25.52
C LEU A 156 -8.10 -0.71 -25.95
N SER A 157 -7.94 -1.90 -25.36
CA SER A 157 -6.91 -2.86 -25.79
C SER A 157 -7.18 -3.51 -27.16
N SER A 158 -8.46 -3.68 -27.53
CA SER A 158 -8.86 -4.52 -28.66
C SER A 158 -9.26 -3.74 -29.91
N ASN A 159 -9.83 -2.54 -29.76
CA ASN A 159 -10.37 -1.74 -30.85
C ASN A 159 -9.53 -0.48 -31.11
N ASN A 160 -8.95 -0.37 -32.31
CA ASN A 160 -8.20 0.83 -32.73
C ASN A 160 -9.07 2.09 -32.71
N GLU A 161 -10.31 1.98 -33.17
CA GLU A 161 -11.24 3.11 -33.25
C GLU A 161 -11.51 3.69 -31.85
N THR A 162 -11.74 2.82 -30.86
CA THR A 162 -11.92 3.24 -29.45
C THR A 162 -10.68 3.96 -28.91
N VAL A 163 -9.47 3.53 -29.29
CA VAL A 163 -8.23 4.21 -28.85
C VAL A 163 -8.10 5.58 -29.49
N VAL A 164 -8.36 5.68 -30.79
CA VAL A 164 -8.33 6.96 -31.51
C VAL A 164 -9.36 7.92 -30.92
N ASN A 165 -10.60 7.46 -30.74
CA ASN A 165 -11.68 8.24 -30.14
C ASN A 165 -11.35 8.67 -28.71
N PHE A 166 -10.62 7.86 -27.95
CA PHE A 166 -10.12 8.24 -26.63
C PHE A 166 -9.03 9.32 -26.70
N ILE A 167 -8.10 9.24 -27.65
CA ILE A 167 -7.03 10.25 -27.86
C ILE A 167 -7.65 11.61 -28.17
N ILE A 168 -8.65 11.67 -29.06
CA ILE A 168 -9.32 12.91 -29.47
C ILE A 168 -10.43 13.36 -28.50
N GLY A 169 -10.64 12.63 -27.40
CA GLY A 169 -11.60 12.99 -26.35
C GLY A 169 -13.08 12.71 -26.68
N GLU A 170 -13.38 11.95 -27.74
CA GLU A 170 -14.73 11.54 -28.12
C GLU A 170 -15.27 10.36 -27.29
N ASP A 171 -14.39 9.45 -26.85
CA ASP A 171 -14.74 8.34 -25.96
C ASP A 171 -14.01 8.47 -24.63
N THR A 172 -14.73 8.37 -23.51
CA THR A 172 -14.10 8.42 -22.18
C THR A 172 -14.78 7.44 -21.21
N PRO A 173 -14.03 6.91 -20.22
CA PRO A 173 -14.62 6.03 -19.21
C PRO A 173 -15.49 6.79 -18.18
N PHE A 174 -15.62 8.10 -18.30
CA PHE A 174 -16.32 8.97 -17.35
C PHE A 174 -17.48 9.70 -18.02
N ALA A 175 -18.59 9.88 -17.31
CA ALA A 175 -19.72 10.67 -17.82
C ALA A 175 -19.44 12.20 -17.84
N THR A 176 -18.21 12.62 -17.57
CA THR A 176 -17.85 14.04 -17.45
C THR A 176 -17.48 14.58 -18.82
N ILE A 177 -18.18 15.63 -19.24
CA ILE A 177 -17.88 16.33 -20.50
C ILE A 177 -16.56 17.08 -20.33
N LEU A 178 -15.67 16.99 -21.32
CA LEU A 178 -14.41 17.73 -21.35
C LEU A 178 -14.69 19.23 -21.36
N ASP A 179 -13.94 20.01 -20.59
CA ASP A 179 -14.11 21.47 -20.55
C ASP A 179 -13.60 22.07 -21.87
N PRO A 180 -14.47 22.65 -22.72
CA PRO A 180 -14.05 23.22 -23.99
C PRO A 180 -13.15 24.45 -23.83
N ASN A 181 -13.04 25.00 -22.62
CA ASN A 181 -12.17 26.14 -22.34
C ASN A 181 -10.77 25.72 -21.87
N ASP A 182 -10.49 24.43 -21.70
CA ASP A 182 -9.16 23.95 -21.36
C ASP A 182 -8.27 23.89 -22.62
N VAL A 183 -7.65 25.01 -22.94
CA VAL A 183 -6.76 25.17 -24.11
C VAL A 183 -5.65 24.12 -24.11
N VAL A 184 -5.11 23.74 -22.95
CA VAL A 184 -4.01 22.77 -22.87
C VAL A 184 -4.51 21.38 -23.21
N LEU A 185 -5.68 21.00 -22.70
CA LEU A 185 -6.29 19.72 -23.07
C LEU A 185 -6.64 19.69 -24.56
N MET A 186 -7.19 20.78 -25.10
CA MET A 186 -7.55 20.87 -26.52
C MET A 186 -6.31 20.72 -27.41
N ASP A 187 -5.21 21.39 -27.09
CA ASP A 187 -3.94 21.23 -27.80
C ASP A 187 -3.38 19.79 -27.72
N LEU A 188 -3.65 19.05 -26.63
CA LEU A 188 -3.16 17.68 -26.43
C LEU A 188 -3.98 16.60 -27.15
N ILE A 189 -5.24 16.90 -27.50
CA ILE A 189 -6.14 15.97 -28.19
C ILE A 189 -6.24 16.25 -29.69
N GLU A 190 -5.52 17.27 -30.19
CA GLU A 190 -5.42 17.53 -31.63
C GLU A 190 -4.74 16.35 -32.35
N PRO A 191 -5.33 15.83 -33.45
CA PRO A 191 -4.74 14.72 -34.20
C PRO A 191 -3.31 15.02 -34.67
N ASN A 192 -2.43 14.04 -34.52
CA ASN A 192 -1.04 14.14 -34.93
C ASN A 192 -0.59 12.83 -35.64
N GLU A 193 -0.37 12.91 -36.95
CA GLU A 193 -0.04 11.75 -37.78
C GLU A 193 1.25 11.02 -37.36
N GLU A 194 2.20 11.73 -36.74
CA GLU A 194 3.49 11.17 -36.31
C GLU A 194 3.38 10.50 -34.93
N LEU A 195 2.70 11.17 -33.98
CA LEU A 195 2.63 10.73 -32.59
C LEU A 195 1.48 9.75 -32.32
N ASP A 196 0.33 9.90 -32.97
CA ASP A 196 -0.86 9.11 -32.70
C ASP A 196 -0.63 7.59 -32.87
N PRO A 197 0.06 7.09 -33.91
CA PRO A 197 0.35 5.66 -34.03
C PRO A 197 1.15 5.10 -32.84
N ILE A 198 2.07 5.91 -32.31
CA ILE A 198 2.91 5.57 -31.15
C ILE A 198 2.03 5.53 -29.89
N VAL A 199 1.22 6.57 -29.69
CA VAL A 199 0.31 6.69 -28.55
C VAL A 199 -0.72 5.56 -28.55
N VAL A 200 -1.26 5.19 -29.72
CA VAL A 200 -2.18 4.04 -29.86
C VAL A 200 -1.52 2.75 -29.38
N SER A 201 -0.28 2.49 -29.78
CA SER A 201 0.47 1.30 -29.38
C SER A 201 0.72 1.27 -27.86
N ILE A 202 1.14 2.40 -27.29
CA ILE A 202 1.35 2.56 -25.84
C ILE A 202 0.04 2.32 -25.09
N LEU A 203 -1.04 3.01 -25.47
CA LEU A 203 -2.34 2.93 -24.79
C LEU A 203 -2.89 1.51 -24.79
N LYS A 204 -2.75 0.76 -25.89
CA LYS A 204 -3.13 -0.65 -25.94
C LYS A 204 -2.34 -1.51 -24.96
N GLY A 205 -1.02 -1.32 -24.91
CA GLY A 205 -0.16 -2.05 -23.98
C GLY A 205 -0.49 -1.73 -22.52
N LEU A 206 -0.75 -0.47 -22.21
CA LEU A 206 -1.18 -0.03 -20.88
C LEU A 206 -2.55 -0.59 -20.53
N ALA A 207 -3.53 -0.47 -21.43
CA ALA A 207 -4.90 -0.92 -21.22
C ALA A 207 -4.97 -2.43 -20.97
N THR A 208 -4.25 -3.23 -21.75
CA THR A 208 -4.14 -4.68 -21.59
C THR A 208 -3.60 -5.03 -20.20
N SER A 209 -2.54 -4.35 -19.79
CA SER A 209 -1.85 -4.64 -18.54
C SER A 209 -2.67 -4.20 -17.32
N CYS A 210 -3.31 -3.03 -17.43
CA CYS A 210 -4.26 -2.49 -16.45
C CYS A 210 -5.49 -3.39 -16.29
N SER A 211 -6.08 -3.87 -17.40
CA SER A 211 -7.21 -4.80 -17.37
C SER A 211 -6.83 -6.10 -16.68
N ALA A 212 -5.68 -6.68 -17.04
CA ALA A 212 -5.16 -7.90 -16.39
C ALA A 212 -4.94 -7.72 -14.88
N LEU A 213 -4.47 -6.54 -14.44
CA LEU A 213 -4.32 -6.23 -13.03
C LEU A 213 -5.67 -6.26 -12.30
N ILE A 214 -6.69 -5.57 -12.81
CA ILE A 214 -8.00 -5.50 -12.16
C ILE A 214 -8.63 -6.90 -12.12
N LYS A 215 -8.60 -7.64 -13.23
CA LYS A 215 -9.11 -9.03 -13.31
C LYS A 215 -8.46 -9.94 -12.28
N ARG A 216 -7.17 -9.76 -12.01
CA ARG A 216 -6.43 -10.53 -10.99
C ARG A 216 -6.73 -10.06 -9.57
N LYS A 217 -6.94 -8.76 -9.34
CA LYS A 217 -6.96 -8.17 -8.00
C LYS A 217 -8.33 -8.08 -7.36
N VAL A 218 -9.37 -7.96 -8.18
CA VAL A 218 -10.76 -7.89 -7.69
C VAL A 218 -11.67 -8.91 -8.41
N PRO A 219 -11.26 -10.19 -8.57
CA PRO A 219 -12.04 -11.18 -9.31
C PRO A 219 -13.43 -11.37 -8.71
N GLU A 220 -13.54 -11.32 -7.39
CA GLU A 220 -14.81 -11.46 -6.67
C GLU A 220 -15.81 -10.34 -6.93
N HIS A 221 -15.34 -9.17 -7.40
CA HIS A 221 -16.19 -8.02 -7.74
C HIS A 221 -16.52 -7.92 -9.24
N LEU A 222 -16.01 -8.84 -10.06
CA LEU A 222 -16.28 -8.92 -11.49
C LEU A 222 -17.33 -10.00 -11.78
N GLN A 223 -17.91 -9.98 -12.98
CA GLN A 223 -18.93 -10.94 -13.39
C GLN A 223 -18.54 -12.39 -13.07
N GLY A 224 -19.40 -13.09 -12.31
CA GLY A 224 -19.15 -14.44 -11.83
C GLY A 224 -18.47 -14.55 -10.46
N GLY A 225 -18.00 -13.42 -9.89
CA GLY A 225 -17.46 -13.35 -8.54
C GLY A 225 -18.53 -13.27 -7.45
N ARG A 226 -18.17 -13.62 -6.21
CA ARG A 226 -19.12 -13.68 -5.07
C ARG A 226 -19.80 -12.34 -4.74
N PHE A 227 -19.13 -11.23 -5.01
CA PHE A 227 -19.59 -9.88 -4.68
C PHE A 227 -20.12 -9.11 -5.90
N TRP A 228 -20.21 -9.77 -7.07
CA TRP A 228 -20.72 -9.16 -8.29
C TRP A 228 -22.23 -8.89 -8.23
N ASP A 229 -23.00 -9.92 -7.89
CA ASP A 229 -24.44 -9.80 -7.65
C ASP A 229 -24.76 -10.42 -6.29
N PRO A 230 -24.49 -9.70 -5.19
CA PRO A 230 -24.64 -10.25 -3.86
C PRO A 230 -26.12 -10.49 -3.55
N SER A 231 -26.42 -11.65 -2.96
CA SER A 231 -27.75 -11.98 -2.46
C SER A 231 -28.23 -10.96 -1.42
N GLU A 232 -29.55 -10.90 -1.21
CA GLU A 232 -30.13 -9.97 -0.24
C GLU A 232 -29.62 -10.22 1.19
N SER A 233 -29.37 -11.49 1.55
CA SER A 233 -28.72 -11.86 2.82
C SER A 233 -27.31 -11.30 2.94
N LEU A 234 -26.48 -11.44 1.90
CA LEU A 234 -25.11 -10.94 1.89
C LEU A 234 -25.08 -9.40 1.90
N ARG A 235 -26.03 -8.75 1.23
CA ARG A 235 -26.19 -7.28 1.29
C ARG A 235 -26.54 -6.83 2.71
N ALA A 236 -27.42 -7.54 3.41
CA ALA A 236 -27.77 -7.24 4.79
C ALA A 236 -26.59 -7.42 5.75
N GLU A 237 -25.79 -8.48 5.56
CA GLU A 237 -24.56 -8.71 6.33
C GLU A 237 -23.54 -7.58 6.11
N MET A 238 -23.27 -7.24 4.84
CA MET A 238 -22.32 -6.20 4.45
C MET A 238 -22.82 -4.78 4.73
N ALA A 239 -24.11 -4.58 5.02
CA ALA A 239 -24.67 -3.25 5.30
C ALA A 239 -24.02 -2.59 6.53
N SER A 240 -23.53 -3.40 7.47
CA SER A 240 -22.82 -2.96 8.67
C SER A 240 -21.37 -2.52 8.38
N ALA A 241 -20.79 -2.95 7.26
CA ALA A 241 -19.44 -2.61 6.88
C ALA A 241 -19.34 -1.16 6.40
N MET A 242 -18.35 -0.42 6.90
CA MET A 242 -18.09 0.92 6.39
C MET A 242 -17.69 0.86 4.91
N LYS A 243 -18.36 1.66 4.08
CA LYS A 243 -18.10 1.78 2.63
C LYS A 243 -16.70 2.30 2.29
N HIS A 244 -15.97 2.81 3.28
CA HIS A 244 -14.62 3.33 3.11
C HIS A 244 -13.72 2.92 4.27
N ASN A 245 -12.44 2.80 3.98
CA ASN A 245 -11.40 2.50 4.95
C ASN A 245 -10.83 3.74 5.68
N LYS A 246 -11.46 4.93 5.53
CA LYS A 246 -10.96 6.19 6.13
C LYS A 246 -10.73 6.10 7.62
N LEU A 247 -11.60 5.38 8.34
CA LEU A 247 -11.48 5.24 9.79
C LEU A 247 -10.23 4.41 10.16
N PRO A 248 -10.06 3.17 9.65
CA PRO A 248 -8.81 2.43 9.81
C PRO A 248 -7.58 3.24 9.42
N GLU A 249 -7.58 3.89 8.24
CA GLU A 249 -6.45 4.73 7.78
C GLU A 249 -6.13 5.88 8.75
N PHE A 250 -7.16 6.55 9.25
CA PHE A 250 -6.99 7.63 10.23
C PHE A 250 -6.41 7.10 11.54
N VAL A 251 -6.91 5.97 12.05
CA VAL A 251 -6.42 5.35 13.29
C VAL A 251 -4.97 4.91 13.13
N PHE A 252 -4.60 4.26 12.02
CA PHE A 252 -3.22 3.88 11.74
C PHE A 252 -2.31 5.10 11.58
N GLY A 253 -2.75 6.14 10.88
CA GLY A 253 -2.00 7.38 10.74
C GLY A 253 -1.76 8.09 12.07
N GLN A 254 -2.76 8.11 12.96
CA GLN A 254 -2.61 8.64 14.32
C GLN A 254 -1.65 7.80 15.15
N LEU A 255 -1.74 6.46 15.06
CA LEU A 255 -0.85 5.56 15.77
C LEU A 255 0.60 5.75 15.33
N ASP A 256 0.85 5.80 14.02
CA ASP A 256 2.18 6.01 13.45
C ASP A 256 2.78 7.36 13.88
N HIS A 257 1.96 8.41 13.87
CA HIS A 257 2.33 9.72 14.38
C HIS A 257 2.68 9.67 15.88
N LEU A 258 1.86 9.00 16.70
CA LEU A 258 2.09 8.90 18.15
C LEU A 258 3.33 8.08 18.49
N ILE A 259 3.61 7.00 17.75
CA ILE A 259 4.84 6.21 17.91
C ILE A 259 6.06 7.08 17.59
N SER A 260 5.99 7.87 16.53
CA SER A 260 7.08 8.77 16.13
C SER A 260 7.28 9.94 17.10
N PHE A 261 6.18 10.54 17.58
CA PHE A 261 6.20 11.69 18.47
C PHE A 261 6.50 11.30 19.93
N ARG A 262 6.11 10.09 20.34
CA ARG A 262 6.26 9.56 21.71
C ARG A 262 6.91 8.17 21.67
N PRO A 263 8.18 8.05 21.25
CA PRO A 263 8.85 6.76 21.08
C PRO A 263 9.00 5.96 22.38
N ASN A 264 8.97 6.65 23.53
CA ASN A 264 9.05 6.03 24.86
C ASN A 264 7.68 5.66 25.44
N ALA A 265 6.57 6.05 24.79
CA ALA A 265 5.23 5.64 25.22
C ALA A 265 4.98 4.18 24.80
N SER A 266 4.31 3.42 25.65
CA SER A 266 3.90 2.06 25.28
C SER A 266 2.81 2.11 24.20
N LEU A 267 2.75 1.07 23.38
CA LEU A 267 1.69 0.92 22.37
C LEU A 267 0.29 1.03 23.00
N LEU A 268 0.10 0.37 24.15
CA LEU A 268 -1.15 0.42 24.92
C LEU A 268 -1.54 1.86 25.33
N ALA A 269 -0.57 2.70 25.70
CA ALA A 269 -0.85 4.08 26.06
C ALA A 269 -1.26 4.92 24.83
N ASN A 270 -0.62 4.66 23.68
CA ASN A 270 -0.98 5.31 22.42
C ASN A 270 -2.37 4.85 21.93
N GLU A 271 -2.68 3.56 21.99
CA GLU A 271 -4.01 3.01 21.67
C GLU A 271 -5.09 3.62 22.57
N ALA A 272 -4.85 3.67 23.89
CA ALA A 272 -5.78 4.29 24.83
C ALA A 272 -6.03 5.76 24.50
N TYR A 273 -5.00 6.51 24.09
CA TYR A 273 -5.14 7.91 23.67
C TYR A 273 -6.00 8.05 22.41
N ILE A 274 -5.79 7.18 21.41
CA ILE A 274 -6.59 7.16 20.18
C ILE A 274 -8.04 6.85 20.52
N MET A 275 -8.31 5.78 21.29
CA MET A 275 -9.67 5.40 21.67
C MET A 275 -10.36 6.49 22.48
N PHE A 276 -9.66 7.10 23.43
CA PHE A 276 -10.20 8.19 24.26
C PHE A 276 -10.60 9.41 23.41
N THR A 277 -9.80 9.73 22.40
CA THR A 277 -10.09 10.82 21.46
C THR A 277 -11.25 10.45 20.53
N PHE A 278 -11.21 9.25 19.96
CA PHE A 278 -12.16 8.78 18.96
C PHE A 278 -13.57 8.61 19.52
N ASN A 279 -13.67 8.05 20.73
CA ASN A 279 -14.93 7.87 21.45
C ASN A 279 -15.44 9.18 22.08
N LYS A 280 -14.72 10.30 21.88
CA LYS A 280 -15.00 11.60 22.52
C LYS A 280 -15.15 11.46 24.03
N THR A 281 -14.38 10.57 24.66
CA THR A 281 -14.53 10.19 26.07
C THR A 281 -14.42 11.40 27.00
N ALA A 282 -13.56 12.38 26.70
CA ALA A 282 -13.51 13.63 27.47
C ALA A 282 -14.80 14.44 27.41
N SER A 283 -15.46 14.51 26.24
CA SER A 283 -16.72 15.24 26.10
C SER A 283 -17.85 14.50 26.80
N TRP A 284 -17.89 13.17 26.67
CA TRP A 284 -18.83 12.31 27.37
C TRP A 284 -18.70 12.44 28.89
N LEU A 285 -17.48 12.33 29.43
CA LEU A 285 -17.21 12.48 30.86
C LEU A 285 -17.67 13.85 31.39
N LYS A 286 -17.44 14.93 30.63
CA LYS A 286 -17.87 16.29 31.01
C LYS A 286 -19.39 16.48 31.01
N ALA A 287 -20.13 15.65 30.27
CA ALA A 287 -21.59 15.72 30.19
C ALA A 287 -22.28 14.92 31.31
N LEU A 288 -21.53 14.11 32.07
CA LEU A 288 -22.07 13.33 33.16
C LEU A 288 -22.33 14.19 34.41
N PRO A 289 -23.29 13.79 35.26
CA PRO A 289 -23.39 14.30 36.62
C PRO A 289 -22.07 14.13 37.39
N GLN A 290 -21.79 15.05 38.31
CA GLN A 290 -20.53 15.05 39.06
C GLN A 290 -20.29 13.73 39.82
N GLU A 291 -21.34 13.15 40.39
CA GLU A 291 -21.27 11.89 41.12
C GLU A 291 -20.85 10.71 40.22
N ASP A 292 -21.40 10.63 39.00
CA ASP A 292 -21.03 9.60 38.03
C ASP A 292 -19.61 9.82 37.49
N PHE A 293 -19.22 11.07 37.25
CA PHE A 293 -17.85 11.42 36.84
C PHE A 293 -16.83 10.93 37.88
N ASP A 294 -17.06 11.25 39.15
CA ASP A 294 -16.14 10.89 40.24
C ASP A 294 -16.07 9.36 40.41
N LYS A 295 -17.22 8.67 40.30
CA LYS A 295 -17.28 7.21 40.30
C LYS A 295 -16.40 6.59 39.21
N TYR A 296 -16.58 6.99 37.95
CA TYR A 296 -15.81 6.43 36.83
C TYR A 296 -14.31 6.74 36.92
N MET A 297 -13.95 7.93 37.42
CA MET A 297 -12.55 8.29 37.62
C MET A 297 -11.89 7.46 38.72
N ASP A 298 -12.60 7.17 39.80
CA ASP A 298 -12.10 6.33 40.89
C ASP A 298 -11.99 4.85 40.49
N GLU A 299 -12.97 4.33 39.76
CA GLU A 299 -12.90 2.99 39.16
C GLU A 299 -11.71 2.88 38.21
N SER A 300 -11.53 3.84 37.29
CA SER A 300 -10.40 3.87 36.35
C SER A 300 -9.04 3.90 37.07
N ARG A 301 -8.91 4.64 38.18
CA ARG A 301 -7.68 4.68 38.99
C ARG A 301 -7.39 3.33 39.66
N LYS A 302 -8.42 2.67 40.18
CA LYS A 302 -8.31 1.34 40.81
C LYS A 302 -7.92 0.28 39.79
N GLU A 303 -8.66 0.20 38.68
CA GLU A 303 -8.43 -0.78 37.62
C GLU A 303 -7.10 -0.57 36.90
N GLY A 304 -6.67 0.69 36.70
CA GLY A 304 -5.40 1.00 36.07
C GLY A 304 -4.19 0.35 36.78
N LYS A 305 -4.25 0.16 38.10
CA LYS A 305 -3.20 -0.59 38.84
C LYS A 305 -3.20 -2.07 38.46
N VAL A 306 -4.39 -2.67 38.34
CA VAL A 306 -4.56 -4.09 37.97
C VAL A 306 -4.06 -4.32 36.55
N ILE A 307 -4.44 -3.46 35.60
CA ILE A 307 -4.00 -3.55 34.19
C ILE A 307 -2.48 -3.44 34.09
N ARG A 308 -1.85 -2.48 34.80
CA ARG A 308 -0.37 -2.35 34.82
C ARG A 308 0.32 -3.58 35.41
N SER A 309 -0.26 -4.20 36.43
CA SER A 309 0.29 -5.43 37.03
C SER A 309 0.22 -6.60 36.03
N LYS A 310 -0.94 -6.80 35.38
CA LYS A 310 -1.12 -7.80 34.32
C LYS A 310 -0.13 -7.59 33.18
N PHE A 311 0.04 -6.34 32.72
CA PHE A 311 0.98 -6.00 31.67
C PHE A 311 2.42 -6.36 32.06
N ARG A 312 2.90 -5.96 33.25
CA ARG A 312 4.25 -6.31 33.72
C ARG A 312 4.48 -7.81 33.81
N LYS A 313 3.50 -8.57 34.32
CA LYS A 313 3.57 -10.03 34.39
C LYS A 313 3.73 -10.61 32.99
N ARG A 314 2.90 -10.16 32.05
CA ARG A 314 2.94 -10.61 30.66
C ARG A 314 4.26 -10.25 29.96
N THR A 315 4.80 -9.05 30.18
CA THR A 315 6.09 -8.66 29.61
C THR A 315 7.22 -9.57 30.08
N LYS A 316 7.20 -10.00 31.35
CA LYS A 316 8.17 -10.97 31.88
C LYS A 316 8.02 -12.33 31.22
N GLU A 317 6.80 -12.86 31.12
CA GLU A 317 6.52 -14.13 30.45
C GLU A 317 7.05 -14.14 29.01
N ILE A 318 6.76 -13.09 28.24
CA ILE A 318 7.23 -12.94 26.85
C ILE A 318 8.76 -12.86 26.79
N ALA A 319 9.41 -12.16 27.71
CA ALA A 319 10.86 -12.05 27.75
C ALA A 319 11.53 -13.41 28.05
N GLU A 320 10.97 -14.18 28.99
CA GLU A 320 11.44 -15.52 29.33
C GLU A 320 11.27 -16.49 28.16
N GLU A 321 10.12 -16.43 27.47
CA GLU A 321 9.84 -17.26 26.31
C GLU A 321 10.79 -16.95 25.15
N ARG A 322 11.00 -15.65 24.85
CA ARG A 322 11.99 -15.21 23.85
C ARG A 322 13.39 -15.72 24.18
N LEU A 323 13.79 -15.66 25.44
CA LEU A 323 15.10 -16.15 25.89
C LEU A 323 15.23 -17.67 25.69
N LYS A 324 14.18 -18.43 26.03
CA LYS A 324 14.13 -19.89 25.78
C LYS A 324 14.26 -20.20 24.29
N SER A 325 13.49 -19.53 23.43
CA SER A 325 13.55 -19.73 21.98
C SER A 325 14.92 -19.38 21.39
N GLN A 326 15.55 -18.28 21.84
CA GLN A 326 16.91 -17.90 21.41
C GLN A 326 17.94 -18.96 21.81
N ARG A 327 17.86 -19.48 23.04
CA ARG A 327 18.75 -20.56 23.51
C ARG A 327 18.57 -21.84 22.69
N LEU A 328 17.33 -22.19 22.34
CA LEU A 328 17.03 -23.36 21.51
C LEU A 328 17.64 -23.21 20.09
N LYS A 329 17.45 -22.04 19.46
CA LYS A 329 18.05 -21.72 18.17
C LYS A 329 19.57 -21.78 18.19
N LYS A 330 20.20 -21.23 19.25
CA LYS A 330 21.65 -21.29 19.41
C LYS A 330 22.16 -22.73 19.50
N LYS A 331 21.52 -23.57 20.32
CA LYS A 331 21.87 -25.01 20.39
C LYS A 331 21.74 -25.73 19.05
N GLN A 332 20.71 -25.40 18.25
CA GLN A 332 20.54 -25.97 16.92
C GLN A 332 21.67 -25.53 15.96
N LEU A 333 22.04 -24.25 15.99
CA LEU A 333 23.17 -23.72 15.23
C LEU A 333 24.50 -24.38 15.61
N ASP A 334 24.80 -24.47 16.91
CA ASP A 334 26.02 -25.10 17.42
C ASP A 334 26.11 -26.59 16.99
N ARG A 335 24.97 -27.29 16.96
CA ARG A 335 24.89 -28.67 16.47
C ARG A 335 25.18 -28.76 14.98
N LEU A 336 24.55 -27.92 14.16
CA LEU A 336 24.77 -27.89 12.72
C LEU A 336 26.23 -27.54 12.38
N GLU A 337 26.84 -26.62 13.12
CA GLU A 337 28.25 -26.27 12.96
C GLU A 337 29.17 -27.42 13.34
N SER A 338 28.89 -28.11 14.46
CA SER A 338 29.64 -29.31 14.87
C SER A 338 29.53 -30.44 13.83
N GLU A 339 28.36 -30.65 13.24
CA GLU A 339 28.15 -31.61 12.15
C GLU A 339 28.91 -31.20 10.88
N ARG A 340 28.98 -29.90 10.57
CA ARG A 340 29.74 -29.38 9.44
C ARG A 340 31.25 -29.59 9.62
N ILE A 341 31.78 -29.31 10.81
CA ILE A 341 33.19 -29.53 11.16
C ILE A 341 33.52 -31.02 11.04
N LYS A 342 32.71 -31.90 11.63
CA LYS A 342 32.89 -33.36 11.51
C LYS A 342 32.90 -33.84 10.07
N LYS A 343 32.00 -33.33 9.22
CA LYS A 343 32.00 -33.66 7.78
C LYS A 343 33.27 -33.19 7.09
N ALA A 344 33.73 -31.98 7.38
CA ALA A 344 34.98 -31.46 6.81
C ALA A 344 36.20 -32.27 7.28
N GLU A 345 36.26 -32.66 8.56
CA GLU A 345 37.29 -33.53 9.11
C GLU A 345 37.27 -34.91 8.44
N ASN A 346 36.09 -35.50 8.25
CA ASN A 346 35.95 -36.78 7.55
C ASN A 346 36.45 -36.70 6.11
N ILE A 347 36.07 -35.64 5.36
CA ILE A 347 36.53 -35.42 3.99
C ILE A 347 38.05 -35.22 3.96
N ALA A 348 38.61 -34.43 4.88
CA ALA A 348 40.06 -34.23 4.98
C ALA A 348 40.79 -35.54 5.30
N ASN A 349 40.25 -36.35 6.23
CA ASN A 349 40.79 -37.66 6.56
C ASN A 349 40.73 -38.62 5.37
N GLU A 350 39.61 -38.65 4.64
CA GLU A 350 39.46 -39.44 3.40
C GLU A 350 40.49 -39.01 2.33
N MET A 351 40.68 -37.70 2.14
CA MET A 351 41.71 -37.18 1.22
C MET A 351 43.13 -37.57 1.66
N CYS A 352 43.43 -37.55 2.96
CA CYS A 352 44.73 -37.99 3.48
C CYS A 352 44.94 -39.50 3.37
N TYR A 353 43.89 -40.31 3.51
CA TYR A 353 43.98 -41.77 3.52
C TYR A 353 43.97 -42.40 2.13
N TYR A 354 43.17 -41.85 1.22
CA TYR A 354 43.01 -42.38 -0.14
C TYR A 354 43.90 -41.70 -1.17
N GLY A 355 44.44 -40.51 -0.88
CA GLY A 355 45.16 -39.70 -1.87
C GLY A 355 44.24 -39.28 -3.02
N LEU A 356 44.62 -38.24 -3.76
CA LEU A 356 43.93 -37.88 -5.00
C LEU A 356 44.16 -38.94 -6.08
#